data_AF-A0A3S1AHZ9-F1
#
_entry.id   AF-A0A3S1AHZ9-F1
#
_cell.length_a   1.000
_cell.length_b   1.000
_cell.length_c   1.000
_cell.angle_alpha   90.00
_cell.angle_beta   90.00
_cell.angle_gamma   90.00
#
_symmetry.space_group_name_H-M   'P 1'
#
loop_
_entity.id
_entity.type
_entity.pdbx_description
1 polymer ?
#
loop_
_entity_poly.entity_id
_entity_poly.type
_entity_poly.pdbx_seq_one_letter_code
_entity_poly.pdbx_strand_id
1 'polypeptide(L)' 'MAYREDQLNLRVDAELKKAFIAKAKENGTTATHLIVDFMKEYLGLAPSQSSDEMAEMKQRLAKLEQLVMGELTA' A
#
# COMPACT_ATOMS: atom_id res chain seq x y z
N MET A 1 25.64 -3.96 9.26
CA MET A 1 25.89 -3.90 7.81
C MET A 1 25.38 -2.56 7.31
N ALA A 2 26.22 -1.74 6.68
CA ALA A 2 25.77 -0.48 6.10
C ALA A 2 24.90 -0.78 4.87
N TYR A 3 23.64 -0.34 4.88
CA TYR A 3 22.79 -0.42 3.69
C TYR A 3 23.44 0.44 2.60
N ARG A 4 23.90 -0.19 1.51
CA ARG A 4 24.31 0.53 0.31
C ARG A 4 23.05 0.79 -0.49
N GLU A 5 22.66 2.06 -0.58
CA GLU A 5 21.60 2.48 -1.50
C GLU A 5 22.19 2.54 -2.90
N ASP A 6 21.68 1.68 -3.79
CA ASP A 6 22.04 1.71 -5.21
C ASP A 6 21.12 2.66 -5.98
N GLN A 7 21.67 3.43 -6.93
CA GLN A 7 20.93 4.41 -7.70
C GLN A 7 20.40 3.83 -9.01
N LEU A 8 19.10 4.03 -9.27
CA LEU A 8 18.45 3.69 -10.54
C LEU A 8 18.17 4.97 -11.35
N ASN A 9 18.71 5.06 -12.56
CA ASN A 9 18.47 6.18 -13.48
C ASN A 9 17.44 5.76 -14.55
N LEU A 10 16.29 6.43 -14.57
CA LEU A 10 15.20 6.15 -15.52
C LEU A 10 14.98 7.33 -16.47
N ARG A 11 14.74 7.03 -17.75
CA ARG A 11 14.26 7.99 -18.74
C ARG A 11 12.78 7.76 -18.98
N VAL A 12 11.99 8.82 -18.84
CA VAL A 12 10.54 8.84 -19.07
C VAL A 12 10.19 10.10 -19.83
N ASP A 13 9.05 10.12 -20.50
CA ASP A 13 8.53 11.33 -21.11
C ASP A 13 8.16 12.39 -20.05
N ALA A 14 8.09 13.65 -20.48
CA ALA A 14 7.92 14.78 -19.58
C ALA A 14 6.53 14.82 -18.93
N GLU A 15 5.50 14.32 -19.59
CA GLU A 15 4.13 14.33 -19.08
C GLU A 15 3.96 13.29 -17.97
N LEU A 16 4.47 12.08 -18.19
CA LEU A 16 4.50 11.03 -17.19
C LEU A 16 5.30 11.45 -15.96
N LYS A 17 6.47 12.07 -16.14
CA LYS A 17 7.26 12.61 -15.02
C LYS A 17 6.45 13.60 -14.18
N LYS A 18 5.74 14.52 -14.82
CA LYS A 18 4.91 15.53 -14.12
C LYS A 18 3.77 14.87 -13.35
N ALA A 19 3.03 13.97 -14.00
CA ALA A 19 1.92 13.25 -13.39
C ALA A 19 2.38 12.42 -12.18
N PHE A 20 3.50 11.71 -12.31
CA PHE A 20 4.04 10.87 -11.24
C PHE A 20 4.51 11.69 -10.03
N ILE A 21 5.19 12.82 -10.26
CA ILE A 21 5.60 13.74 -9.18
C ILE A 21 4.38 14.36 -8.50
N ALA A 22 3.35 14.74 -9.25
CA ALA A 22 2.11 15.26 -8.68
C ALA A 22 1.45 14.21 -7.78
N LYS A 23 1.39 12.95 -8.23
CA LYS A 23 0.79 11.86 -7.46
C LYS A 23 1.56 11.57 -6.16
N ALA A 24 2.88 11.60 -6.22
CA ALA A 24 3.70 11.45 -5.01
C ALA A 24 3.39 12.54 -3.97
N LYS A 25 3.21 13.79 -4.43
CA LYS A 25 2.83 14.91 -3.54
C LYS A 25 1.44 14.75 -2.93
N GLU A 26 0.45 14.32 -3.70
CA GLU A 26 -0.91 14.03 -3.20
C GLU A 26 -0.88 12.99 -2.06
N ASN A 27 -0.03 11.98 -2.19
CA ASN A 27 0.11 10.90 -1.21
C ASN A 27 1.05 11.28 -0.04
N GLY A 28 1.55 12.52 0.03
CA GLY A 28 2.48 12.96 1.07
C GLY A 28 3.85 12.26 1.02
N THR A 29 4.23 11.70 -0.13
CA THR A 29 5.47 10.94 -0.32
C THR A 29 6.38 11.55 -1.39
N THR A 30 7.54 10.94 -1.61
CA THR A 30 8.47 11.32 -2.68
C THR A 30 8.30 10.40 -3.89
N ALA A 31 8.67 10.88 -5.08
CA ALA A 31 8.66 10.04 -6.28
C ALA A 31 9.53 8.78 -6.12
N THR A 32 10.67 8.90 -5.43
CA THR A 32 11.56 7.76 -5.13
C THR A 32 10.87 6.72 -4.25
N HIS A 33 10.22 7.13 -3.17
CA HIS A 33 9.47 6.21 -2.31
C HIS A 33 8.33 5.54 -3.09
N LEU A 34 7.55 6.31 -3.86
CA LEU A 34 6.44 5.79 -4.66
C LEU A 34 6.90 4.74 -5.68
N ILE A 35 8.02 4.98 -6.39
CA ILE A 35 8.53 4.02 -7.38
C ILE A 35 9.11 2.78 -6.71
N VAL A 36 9.80 2.94 -5.57
CA VAL A 36 10.36 1.81 -4.81
C VAL A 36 9.23 0.93 -4.26
N ASP A 37 8.17 1.52 -3.73
CA ASP A 37 7.04 0.77 -3.22
C ASP A 37 6.28 0.06 -4.34
N PHE A 38 6.09 0.72 -5.48
CA PHE A 38 5.56 0.07 -6.69
C PHE A 38 6.45 -1.12 -7.14
N MET A 39 7.79 -0.96 -7.12
CA MET A 39 8.71 -2.06 -7.45
C MET A 39 8.60 -3.22 -6.46
N LYS A 40 8.46 -2.94 -5.16
CA LYS A 40 8.26 -3.97 -4.14
C LYS A 40 6.95 -4.70 -4.34
N GLU A 41 5.85 -4.00 -4.60
CA GLU A 41 4.55 -4.61 -4.87
C GLU A 41 4.58 -5.46 -6.14
N TYR A 42 5.13 -4.94 -7.24
CA TYR A 42 5.26 -5.65 -8.51
C TYR A 42 6.09 -6.95 -8.38
N LEU A 43 7.12 -6.93 -7.53
CA LEU A 43 7.99 -8.09 -7.27
C LEU A 43 7.47 -8.98 -6.13
N GLY A 44 6.36 -8.64 -5.47
CA GLY A 44 5.86 -9.37 -4.29
C GLY A 44 6.77 -9.28 -3.06
N LEU A 45 7.62 -8.25 -2.99
CA LEU A 45 8.54 -7.96 -1.88
C LEU A 45 7.94 -6.99 -0.86
N ALA A 46 6.80 -6.38 -1.17
CA ALA A 46 6.09 -5.55 -0.20
C ALA A 46 5.58 -6.46 0.94
N PRO A 47 5.79 -6.09 2.22
CA PRO A 47 5.08 -6.75 3.30
C PRO A 47 3.60 -6.62 2.99
N SER A 48 2.89 -7.74 2.93
CA SER A 48 1.52 -7.84 2.47
C SER A 48 0.56 -6.97 3.31
N GLN A 49 0.47 -5.66 3.03
CA GLN A 49 -0.54 -4.78 3.64
C GLN A 49 -1.95 -5.23 3.23
N SER A 50 -2.08 -5.85 2.06
CA SER A 50 -3.33 -6.45 1.57
C SER A 50 -3.75 -7.70 2.34
N SER A 51 -2.84 -8.35 3.08
CA SER A 51 -3.22 -9.45 4.00
C SER A 51 -3.85 -8.91 5.28
N ASP A 52 -3.44 -7.72 5.72
CA ASP A 52 -3.80 -7.19 7.03
C ASP A 52 -5.16 -6.47 6.99
N GLU A 53 -5.41 -5.62 5.98
CA GLU A 53 -6.71 -4.96 5.84
C GLU A 53 -7.86 -5.95 5.59
N MET A 54 -7.63 -7.01 4.80
CA MET A 54 -8.62 -8.05 4.56
C MET A 54 -8.86 -8.91 5.82
N ALA A 55 -7.81 -9.19 6.61
CA ALA A 55 -7.95 -9.89 7.88
C ALA A 55 -8.68 -9.04 8.92
N GLU A 56 -8.38 -7.74 8.97
CA GLU A 56 -9.04 -6.79 9.86
C GLU A 56 -10.51 -6.60 9.48
N MET A 57 -10.83 -6.55 8.18
CA MET A 57 -12.20 -6.47 7.68
C MET A 57 -13.00 -7.74 8.01
N LYS A 58 -12.38 -8.93 7.90
CA LYS A 58 -12.99 -10.19 8.33
C LYS A 58 -13.25 -10.23 9.84
N GLN A 59 -12.33 -9.73 10.66
CA GLN A 59 -12.54 -9.64 12.11
C GLN A 59 -13.66 -8.67 12.49
N ARG A 60 -13.75 -7.52 11.81
CA ARG A 60 -14.85 -6.55 12.01
C ARG A 60 -16.20 -7.14 11.61
N LEU A 61 -16.26 -7.88 10.50
CA LEU A 61 -17.47 -8.59 10.06
C LEU A 61 -17.91 -9.65 11.08
N ALA A 62 -16.98 -10.49 11.56
CA ALA A 62 -17.29 -11.54 12.53
C ALA A 62 -17.85 -10.97 13.86
N LYS A 63 -17.35 -9.80 14.31
CA LYS A 63 -17.87 -9.12 15.50
C LYS A 63 -19.30 -8.58 15.29
N LEU A 64 -19.60 -8.05 14.10
CA LEU A 64 -20.94 -7.61 13.73
C LEU A 64 -21.93 -8.77 13.66
N GLU A 65 -21.53 -9.89 13.06
CA GLU A 65 -22.36 -11.10 12.99
C GLU A 65 -22.69 -11.65 14.39
N GLN A 66 -21.73 -11.65 15.32
CA GLN A 66 -21.96 -12.08 16.71
C GLN A 66 -22.92 -11.15 17.47
N LEU A 67 -22.82 -9.83 17.28
CA LEU A 67 -23.73 -8.88 17.92
C LEU A 67 -25.17 -9.04 17.41
N VAL A 68 -25.35 -9.16 16.10
CA VAL A 68 -26.68 -9.33 15.49
C VAL A 68 -27.31 -10.67 15.90
N MET A 69 -26.52 -11.76 15.99
CA MET A 69 -27.06 -13.05 16.44
C MET A 69 -27.32 -13.11 17.95
N GLY A 70 -26.58 -12.35 18.76
CA GLY A 70 -26.84 -12.20 20.19
C GLY A 70 -28.13 -11.42 20.51
N GLU A 71 -28.45 -10.39 19.73
CA GLU A 71 -29.67 -9.61 19.90
C GLU A 71 -30.95 -10.31 19.36
N LEU A 72 -30.81 -11.23 18.41
CA LEU A 72 -31.94 -12.01 17.87
C LEU A 72 -32.30 -13.25 18.71
N THR A 73 -31.47 -13.60 19.70
CA THR A 73 -31.65 -14.77 20.57
C THR A 73 -31.97 -14.43 22.03
N ALA A 74 -31.99 -13.13 22.38
CA ALA A 74 -32.35 -12.60 23.70
C ALA A 74 -33.81 -12.16 23.80
#